data_AF-A0A1C6YS66-F1
#
_entry.id   AF-A0A1C6YS66-F1
#
_cell.length_a   1.000
_cell.length_b   1.000
_cell.length_c   1.000
_cell.angle_alpha   90.00
_cell.angle_beta   90.00
_cell.angle_gamma   90.00
#
_symmetry.space_group_name_H-M   'P 1'
#
loop_
_entity.id
_entity.type
_entity.pdbx_description
1 polymer ?
#
loop_
_entity_poly.entity_id
_entity_poly.type
_entity_poly.pdbx_seq_one_letter_code
_entity_poly.pdbx_strand_id
1 'polypeptide(L)'
;MINFQRTNTYNKQNFNSNLNFINSRKFKIISNRYIYNSPLKSKNKKNVTYASGNTNLENIKKLRNVIKDIKKESKREYADEEKLKREKEAYAWKVILYNDDIHNFTYVTDVIVKVIGYISKAKAHTITVEAHSTGQALILSTWKAKAEMYCEEFQKNGLTVSIIHESQLKGEK
;
A
#
# COMPACT_ATOMS: atom_id res chain seq x y z
N MET A 1 17.11 42.07 5.40
CA MET A 1 16.13 41.25 6.14
C MET A 1 15.89 39.95 5.38
N ILE A 2 16.45 38.88 5.95
CA ILE A 2 16.11 37.45 5.83
C ILE A 2 16.00 36.83 4.42
N ASN A 3 17.12 36.22 4.01
CA ASN A 3 17.23 35.15 3.01
C ASN A 3 16.73 33.82 3.61
N PHE A 4 16.01 33.02 2.84
CA PHE A 4 15.72 31.62 3.19
C PHE A 4 16.41 30.67 2.19
N GLN A 5 17.57 30.16 2.61
CA GLN A 5 18.30 29.07 1.97
C GLN A 5 17.61 27.75 2.34
N ARG A 6 17.27 26.92 1.34
CA ARG A 6 16.67 25.60 1.54
C ARG A 6 17.80 24.56 1.44
N THR A 7 18.28 24.06 2.57
CA THR A 7 19.25 22.96 2.62
C THR A 7 18.50 21.62 2.70
N ASN A 8 18.85 20.69 1.81
CA ASN A 8 18.39 19.30 1.85
C ASN A 8 19.64 18.42 1.97
N THR A 9 19.86 17.84 3.15
CA THR A 9 20.96 16.92 3.46
C THR A 9 20.41 15.51 3.62
N TYR A 10 20.80 14.60 2.73
CA TYR A 10 20.65 13.16 2.96
C TYR A 10 22.00 12.46 2.82
N ASN A 11 22.37 11.80 3.91
CA ASN A 11 23.68 11.26 4.25
C ASN A 11 23.81 9.82 3.70
N LYS A 12 24.85 9.55 2.90
CA LYS A 12 25.12 8.23 2.28
C LYS A 12 26.36 7.65 2.92
N GLN A 13 26.19 6.74 3.88
CA GLN A 13 27.32 6.07 4.52
C GLN A 13 27.78 4.87 3.69
N ASN A 14 29.01 4.99 3.18
CA ASN A 14 29.85 3.89 2.70
C ASN A 14 30.51 3.21 3.90
N PHE A 15 30.56 1.88 3.90
CA PHE A 15 31.57 1.12 4.65
C PHE A 15 32.18 0.06 3.74
N ASN A 16 33.46 0.24 3.44
CA ASN A 16 34.37 -0.76 2.90
C ASN A 16 35.16 -1.37 4.06
N SER A 17 35.37 -2.69 4.05
CA SER A 17 36.62 -3.27 4.55
C SER A 17 36.90 -4.63 3.89
N ASN A 18 38.06 -4.67 3.22
CA ASN A 18 38.78 -5.86 2.79
C ASN A 18 39.41 -6.55 4.00
N LEU A 19 39.52 -7.88 3.98
CA LEU A 19 40.65 -8.61 4.57
C LEU A 19 40.87 -9.95 3.85
N ASN A 20 42.07 -10.13 3.31
CA ASN A 20 42.59 -11.38 2.74
C ASN A 20 43.20 -12.24 3.86
N PHE A 21 43.17 -13.58 3.75
CA PHE A 21 44.34 -14.43 4.04
C PHE A 21 44.21 -15.85 3.43
N ILE A 22 45.37 -16.39 3.07
CA ILE A 22 45.70 -17.57 2.26
C ILE A 22 45.92 -18.81 3.16
N ASN A 23 45.53 -20.04 2.76
CA ASN A 23 46.45 -21.10 2.26
C ASN A 23 45.89 -22.56 2.30
N SER A 24 46.16 -23.30 1.20
CA SER A 24 46.49 -24.75 1.08
C SER A 24 45.47 -25.81 1.59
N ARG A 25 45.14 -26.92 0.90
CA ARG A 25 45.94 -27.86 0.08
C ARG A 25 45.04 -28.65 -0.87
N LYS A 26 45.50 -28.87 -2.11
CA LYS A 26 45.02 -29.91 -3.04
C LYS A 26 45.75 -31.22 -2.74
N PHE A 27 45.03 -32.35 -2.75
CA PHE A 27 45.61 -33.65 -3.10
C PHE A 27 44.82 -34.26 -4.26
N LYS A 28 45.56 -34.59 -5.31
CA LYS A 28 45.20 -35.33 -6.51
C LYS A 28 45.77 -36.74 -6.34
N ILE A 29 45.15 -37.78 -6.93
CA ILE A 29 45.69 -39.10 -7.36
C ILE A 29 44.53 -40.12 -7.36
N ILE A 30 44.32 -41.12 -8.24
CA ILE A 30 44.83 -41.60 -9.55
C ILE A 30 43.76 -42.59 -10.09
N SER A 31 43.67 -42.73 -11.41
CA SER A 31 42.93 -43.74 -12.17
C SER A 31 43.46 -45.19 -12.04
N ASN A 32 42.61 -46.23 -11.93
CA ASN A 32 42.52 -47.39 -12.87
C ASN A 32 41.77 -48.65 -12.32
N ARG A 33 40.80 -49.11 -13.14
CA ARG A 33 40.39 -50.48 -13.56
C ARG A 33 40.16 -51.68 -12.58
N TYR A 34 38.89 -52.13 -12.63
CA TYR A 34 38.29 -53.48 -12.80
C TYR A 34 38.92 -54.76 -12.18
N ILE A 35 38.09 -55.48 -11.39
CA ILE A 35 37.95 -56.95 -11.43
C ILE A 35 36.47 -57.32 -11.27
N TYR A 36 35.93 -58.07 -12.24
CA TYR A 36 34.70 -58.86 -12.13
C TYR A 36 35.06 -60.27 -11.63
N ASN A 37 34.24 -60.86 -10.74
CA ASN A 37 33.89 -62.28 -10.75
C ASN A 37 32.60 -62.53 -9.92
N SER A 38 31.59 -63.10 -10.59
CA SER A 38 30.30 -63.61 -10.07
C SER A 38 30.45 -65.08 -9.57
N PRO A 39 29.40 -65.84 -9.19
CA PRO A 39 28.14 -65.57 -8.48
C PRO A 39 27.86 -66.56 -7.30
N LEU A 40 27.07 -66.17 -6.30
CA LEU A 40 26.31 -67.14 -5.48
C LEU A 40 24.82 -66.81 -5.55
N LYS A 41 24.10 -67.59 -6.36
CA LYS A 41 22.63 -67.64 -6.38
C LYS A 41 22.16 -68.25 -5.05
N SER A 42 21.64 -67.43 -4.15
CA SER A 42 20.58 -67.90 -3.24
C SER A 42 19.25 -67.32 -3.73
N LYS A 43 18.42 -68.22 -4.26
CA LYS A 43 17.02 -67.94 -4.52
C LYS A 43 16.37 -67.80 -3.15
N ASN A 44 15.99 -66.59 -2.73
CA ASN A 44 15.03 -66.44 -1.65
C ASN A 44 14.10 -65.26 -1.90
N LYS A 45 12.85 -65.62 -2.16
CA LYS A 45 11.58 -64.87 -2.17
C LYS A 45 11.65 -63.38 -2.51
N LYS A 46 11.02 -63.05 -3.64
CA LYS A 46 10.41 -61.75 -3.91
C LYS A 46 9.50 -61.38 -2.73
N ASN A 47 10.00 -60.61 -1.77
CA ASN A 47 9.13 -59.78 -0.95
C ASN A 47 8.79 -58.57 -1.82
N VAL A 48 7.73 -58.69 -2.60
CA VAL A 48 6.99 -57.53 -3.09
C VAL A 48 6.35 -56.92 -1.85
N THR A 49 7.11 -56.08 -1.14
CA THR A 49 6.49 -55.09 -0.26
C THR A 49 5.83 -54.09 -1.20
N TYR A 50 4.53 -54.26 -1.42
CA TYR A 50 3.71 -53.18 -1.95
C TYR A 50 4.04 -51.94 -1.12
N ALA A 51 4.55 -50.89 -1.77
CA ALA A 51 4.87 -49.64 -1.11
C ALA A 51 3.58 -49.11 -0.47
N SER A 52 3.37 -49.42 0.82
CA SER A 52 2.33 -48.79 1.62
C SER A 52 2.61 -47.31 1.54
N GLY A 53 1.75 -46.60 0.81
CA GLY A 53 1.97 -45.23 0.38
C GLY A 53 2.46 -44.37 1.53
N ASN A 54 3.36 -43.44 1.22
CA ASN A 54 3.94 -42.48 2.17
C ASN A 54 2.87 -41.49 2.73
N THR A 55 1.84 -41.99 3.41
CA THR A 55 0.71 -41.23 3.97
C THR A 55 1.20 -40.15 4.93
N ASN A 56 2.22 -40.45 5.74
CA ASN A 56 2.86 -39.49 6.61
C ASN A 56 3.55 -38.34 5.85
N LEU A 57 4.24 -38.63 4.75
CA LEU A 57 4.89 -37.59 3.94
C LEU A 57 3.85 -36.69 3.27
N GLU A 58 2.74 -37.27 2.80
CA GLU A 58 1.66 -36.54 2.17
C GLU A 58 0.93 -35.64 3.18
N ASN A 59 0.69 -36.13 4.39
CA ASN A 59 0.11 -35.34 5.48
C ASN A 59 1.04 -34.18 5.90
N ILE A 60 2.36 -34.42 5.97
CA ILE A 60 3.35 -33.37 6.27
C ILE A 60 3.38 -32.31 5.15
N LYS A 61 3.30 -32.72 3.88
CA LYS A 61 3.24 -31.79 2.74
C LYS A 61 1.98 -30.94 2.79
N LYS A 62 0.82 -31.55 3.05
CA LYS A 62 -0.47 -30.85 3.22
C LYS A 62 -0.39 -29.83 4.36
N LEU A 63 0.13 -30.22 5.53
CA LEU A 63 0.27 -29.32 6.67
C LEU A 63 1.20 -28.14 6.37
N ARG A 64 2.32 -28.35 5.68
CA ARG A 64 3.20 -27.26 5.24
C ARG A 64 2.51 -26.28 4.30
N ASN A 65 1.65 -26.76 3.41
CA ASN A 65 0.90 -25.89 2.50
C ASN A 65 -0.12 -25.05 3.29
N VAL A 66 -0.87 -25.66 4.21
CA VAL A 66 -1.80 -24.94 5.10
C VAL A 66 -1.07 -23.85 5.90
N ILE A 67 0.08 -24.16 6.49
CA ILE A 67 0.89 -23.17 7.23
C ILE A 67 1.35 -22.03 6.31
N LYS A 68 1.77 -22.35 5.08
CA LYS A 68 2.14 -21.33 4.09
C LYS A 68 0.97 -20.44 3.72
N ASP A 69 -0.21 -21.03 3.53
CA ASP A 69 -1.42 -20.30 3.17
C ASP A 69 -1.87 -19.39 4.32
N ILE A 70 -1.89 -19.88 5.56
CA ILE A 70 -2.17 -19.05 6.76
C ILE A 70 -1.20 -17.88 6.86
N LYS A 71 0.11 -18.13 6.70
CA LYS A 71 1.13 -17.07 6.77
C LYS A 71 0.99 -16.07 5.62
N LYS A 72 0.53 -16.52 4.45
CA LYS A 72 0.25 -15.66 3.31
C LYS A 72 -0.98 -14.81 3.56
N GLU A 73 -2.03 -15.40 4.14
CA GLU A 73 -3.28 -14.72 4.45
C GLU A 73 -3.09 -13.66 5.53
N SER A 74 -2.39 -13.96 6.62
CA SER A 74 -2.09 -12.96 7.66
C SER A 74 -1.23 -11.80 7.15
N LYS A 75 -0.31 -12.06 6.22
CA LYS A 75 0.48 -11.01 5.56
C LYS A 75 -0.38 -10.13 4.64
N ARG A 76 -1.37 -10.72 3.96
CA ARG A 76 -2.32 -9.99 3.10
C ARG A 76 -3.24 -9.12 3.94
N GLU A 77 -3.83 -9.68 4.99
CA GLU A 77 -4.69 -8.97 5.94
C GLU A 77 -4.00 -7.71 6.48
N TYR A 78 -2.76 -7.82 6.96
CA TYR A 78 -1.97 -6.67 7.40
C TYR A 78 -1.72 -5.64 6.27
N ALA A 79 -1.45 -6.09 5.04
CA ALA A 79 -1.23 -5.20 3.91
C ALA A 79 -2.51 -4.46 3.49
N ASP A 80 -3.66 -5.14 3.57
CA ASP A 80 -4.98 -4.57 3.28
C ASP A 80 -5.39 -3.54 4.33
N GLU A 81 -5.13 -3.81 5.61
CA GLU A 81 -5.32 -2.85 6.71
C GLU A 81 -4.46 -1.60 6.54
N GLU A 82 -3.16 -1.75 6.24
CA GLU A 82 -2.25 -0.64 5.96
C GLU A 82 -2.68 0.18 4.73
N LYS A 83 -3.16 -0.49 3.68
CA LYS A 83 -3.72 0.17 2.48
C LYS A 83 -4.95 0.99 2.85
N LEU A 84 -5.88 0.41 3.60
CA LEU A 84 -7.08 1.09 4.05
C LEU A 84 -6.75 2.31 4.93
N LYS A 85 -5.76 2.20 5.82
CA LYS A 85 -5.30 3.31 6.65
C LYS A 85 -4.74 4.46 5.81
N ARG A 86 -3.92 4.16 4.80
CA ARG A 86 -3.39 5.17 3.88
C ARG A 86 -4.47 5.83 3.04
N GLU A 87 -5.46 5.06 2.58
CA GLU A 87 -6.61 5.62 1.85
C GLU A 87 -7.43 6.55 2.74
N LYS A 88 -7.71 6.16 4.00
CA LYS A 88 -8.40 7.02 4.95
C LYS A 88 -7.66 8.35 5.16
N GLU A 89 -6.34 8.30 5.34
CA GLU A 89 -5.51 9.50 5.50
C GLU A 89 -5.51 10.38 4.23
N ALA A 90 -5.44 9.74 3.05
CA ALA A 90 -5.46 10.43 1.77
C ALA A 90 -6.79 11.12 1.45
N TYR A 91 -7.87 10.79 2.16
CA TYR A 91 -9.18 11.43 2.01
C TYR A 91 -9.67 12.07 3.31
N ALA A 92 -8.77 12.33 4.27
CA ALA A 92 -9.13 12.87 5.58
C ALA A 92 -9.39 14.39 5.58
N TRP A 93 -9.00 15.11 4.52
CA TRP A 93 -9.20 16.56 4.43
C TRP A 93 -10.43 16.88 3.59
N LYS A 94 -11.37 17.58 4.21
CA LYS A 94 -12.66 17.97 3.63
C LYS A 94 -12.61 19.44 3.26
N VAL A 95 -13.09 19.77 2.06
CA VAL A 95 -13.29 21.17 1.61
C VAL A 95 -14.77 21.50 1.80
N ILE A 96 -15.06 22.48 2.65
CA ILE A 96 -16.42 22.87 3.05
C ILE A 96 -16.75 24.22 2.44
N LEU A 97 -17.90 24.29 1.75
CA LEU A 97 -18.52 25.53 1.26
C LEU A 97 -19.43 26.09 2.34
N TYR A 98 -19.39 27.40 2.56
CA TYR A 98 -20.34 28.10 3.42
C TYR A 98 -21.31 28.93 2.58
N ASN A 99 -22.58 28.98 3.01
CA ASN A 99 -23.57 29.85 2.40
C ASN A 99 -23.22 31.33 2.63
N ASP A 100 -23.59 32.17 1.66
CA ASP A 100 -23.49 33.62 1.73
C ASP A 100 -24.71 34.28 1.05
N ASP A 101 -24.88 35.58 1.28
CA ASP A 101 -25.98 36.38 0.71
C ASP A 101 -25.56 37.19 -0.53
N ILE A 102 -24.35 36.96 -1.06
CA ILE A 102 -23.73 37.75 -2.14
C ILE A 102 -23.86 37.02 -3.48
N HIS A 103 -23.63 35.71 -3.51
CA HIS A 103 -23.56 34.91 -4.72
C HIS A 103 -24.85 34.17 -5.01
N ASN A 104 -25.28 34.18 -6.27
CA ASN A 104 -26.41 33.36 -6.72
C ASN A 104 -26.01 31.90 -6.97
N PHE A 105 -27.00 31.01 -7.00
CA PHE A 105 -26.79 29.56 -7.23
C PHE A 105 -26.00 29.24 -8.49
N THR A 106 -26.28 29.95 -9.59
CA THR A 106 -25.64 29.71 -10.88
C THR A 106 -24.14 30.00 -10.82
N TYR A 107 -23.76 31.13 -10.22
CA TYR A 107 -22.37 31.52 -10.04
C TYR A 107 -21.60 30.47 -9.24
N VAL A 108 -22.12 30.11 -8.06
CA VAL A 108 -21.48 29.13 -7.18
C VAL A 108 -21.35 27.77 -7.87
N THR A 109 -22.40 27.32 -8.55
CA THR A 109 -22.41 26.06 -9.32
C THR A 109 -21.31 26.08 -10.39
N ASP A 110 -21.22 27.16 -11.18
CA ASP A 110 -20.26 27.25 -12.28
C ASP A 110 -18.81 27.35 -11.77
N VAL A 111 -18.57 28.03 -10.63
CA VAL A 111 -17.26 28.05 -9.96
C VAL A 111 -16.86 26.66 -9.48
N ILE A 112 -17.78 25.89 -8.87
CA ILE A 112 -17.51 24.49 -8.45
C ILE A 112 -17.12 23.62 -9.64
N VAL A 113 -17.83 23.73 -10.76
CA VAL A 113 -17.51 23.00 -11.99
C VAL A 113 -16.14 23.41 -12.54
N LYS A 114 -15.88 24.72 -12.61
CA LYS A 114 -14.61 25.29 -13.12
C LYS A 114 -13.40 24.83 -12.30
N VAL A 115 -13.48 24.91 -10.98
CA VAL A 115 -12.36 24.62 -10.07
C VAL A 115 -12.05 23.12 -10.00
N ILE A 116 -13.09 22.27 -9.97
CA ILE A 116 -12.90 20.82 -9.84
C ILE A 116 -12.62 20.17 -11.21
N GLY A 117 -13.26 20.65 -12.28
CA GLY A 117 -13.08 20.19 -13.66
C GLY A 117 -13.75 18.86 -14.01
N TYR A 118 -13.91 17.93 -13.05
CA TYR A 118 -14.52 16.60 -13.27
C TYR A 118 -15.84 16.38 -12.51
N ILE A 119 -16.42 17.43 -11.92
CA ILE A 119 -17.74 17.37 -11.29
C ILE A 119 -18.84 17.76 -12.29
N SER A 120 -19.96 17.05 -12.28
CA SER A 120 -21.10 17.42 -13.12
C SER A 120 -21.79 18.67 -12.59
N LYS A 121 -22.37 19.48 -13.49
CA LYS A 121 -23.13 20.69 -13.12
C LYS A 121 -24.30 20.38 -12.18
N ALA A 122 -24.98 19.24 -12.39
CA ALA A 122 -26.06 18.78 -11.51
C ALA A 122 -25.58 18.53 -10.08
N LYS A 123 -24.44 17.84 -9.90
CA LYS A 123 -23.87 17.58 -8.57
C LYS A 123 -23.39 18.86 -7.89
N ALA A 124 -22.74 19.74 -8.65
CA ALA A 124 -22.33 21.06 -8.15
C ALA A 124 -23.53 21.87 -7.65
N HIS A 125 -24.64 21.87 -8.41
CA HIS A 125 -25.87 22.53 -8.01
C HIS A 125 -26.47 21.93 -6.73
N THR A 126 -26.46 20.60 -6.57
CA THR A 126 -26.90 19.95 -5.32
C THR A 126 -26.09 20.42 -4.12
N ILE A 127 -24.76 20.54 -4.24
CA ILE A 127 -23.89 21.05 -3.17
C ILE A 127 -24.25 22.51 -2.84
N THR A 128 -24.50 23.35 -3.85
CA THR A 128 -24.89 24.73 -3.62
C THR A 128 -26.24 24.84 -2.90
N VAL A 129 -27.23 24.04 -3.28
CA VAL A 129 -28.54 23.99 -2.62
C VAL A 129 -28.43 23.48 -1.20
N GLU A 130 -27.59 22.48 -0.95
CA GLU A 130 -27.30 21.98 0.39
C GLU A 130 -26.72 23.09 1.25
N ALA A 131 -25.67 23.78 0.78
CA ALA A 131 -25.04 24.88 1.51
C ALA A 131 -26.06 25.96 1.87
N HIS A 132 -26.89 26.38 0.91
CA HIS A 132 -27.94 27.36 1.16
C HIS A 132 -28.94 26.92 2.26
N SER A 133 -29.32 25.65 2.26
CA SER A 133 -30.34 25.13 3.17
C SER A 133 -29.82 24.87 4.58
N THR A 134 -28.55 24.44 4.71
CA THR A 134 -27.94 24.01 5.98
C THR A 134 -26.93 25.00 6.54
N GLY A 135 -26.55 26.01 5.76
CA GLY A 135 -25.46 26.95 6.04
C GLY A 135 -24.09 26.50 5.51
N GLN A 136 -23.89 25.21 5.22
CA GLN A 136 -22.63 24.68 4.71
C GLN A 136 -22.78 23.33 3.99
N ALA A 137 -21.90 23.02 3.03
CA ALA A 137 -21.90 21.73 2.34
C ALA A 137 -20.48 21.20 2.10
N LEU A 138 -20.34 19.88 2.08
CA LEU A 138 -19.11 19.22 1.69
C LEU A 138 -18.96 19.25 0.16
N ILE A 139 -17.89 19.86 -0.33
CA ILE A 139 -17.56 19.85 -1.76
C ILE A 139 -16.89 18.51 -2.13
N LEU A 140 -15.78 18.20 -1.47
CA LEU A 140 -14.98 17.00 -1.71
C LEU A 140 -14.09 16.66 -0.53
N SER A 141 -13.64 15.40 -0.48
CA SER A 141 -12.58 14.94 0.40
C SER A 141 -11.34 14.59 -0.43
N THR A 142 -10.17 14.94 0.05
CA THR A 142 -8.88 14.69 -0.64
C THR A 142 -7.72 14.76 0.36
N TRP A 143 -6.49 14.62 -0.11
CA TRP A 143 -5.30 14.79 0.72
C TRP A 143 -5.01 16.28 0.93
N LYS A 144 -4.34 16.60 2.05
CA LYS A 144 -4.12 17.97 2.53
C LYS A 144 -3.71 18.97 1.45
N ALA A 145 -2.61 18.71 0.75
CA ALA A 145 -2.07 19.64 -0.25
C ALA A 145 -3.06 19.98 -1.38
N LYS A 146 -3.91 19.02 -1.78
CA LYS A 146 -4.92 19.25 -2.82
C LYS A 146 -6.16 19.96 -2.26
N ALA A 147 -6.50 19.72 -0.99
CA ALA A 147 -7.56 20.48 -0.31
C ALA A 147 -7.16 21.95 -0.16
N GLU A 148 -5.92 22.24 0.24
CA GLU A 148 -5.36 23.59 0.31
C GLU A 148 -5.42 24.30 -1.04
N MET A 149 -4.95 23.64 -2.11
CA MET A 149 -5.00 24.16 -3.47
C MET A 149 -6.44 24.50 -3.92
N TYR A 150 -7.40 23.61 -3.66
CA TYR A 150 -8.81 23.89 -3.99
C TYR A 150 -9.38 25.04 -3.16
N CYS A 151 -9.07 25.08 -1.87
CA CYS A 151 -9.52 26.15 -0.97
C CYS A 151 -9.04 27.52 -1.47
N GLU A 152 -7.76 27.64 -1.79
CA GLU A 152 -7.19 28.86 -2.36
C GLU A 152 -7.89 29.26 -3.66
N GLU A 153 -8.13 28.30 -4.56
CA GLU A 153 -8.76 28.59 -5.85
C GLU A 153 -10.22 29.02 -5.69
N PHE A 154 -10.97 28.40 -4.78
CA PHE A 154 -12.33 28.83 -4.47
C PHE A 154 -12.37 30.24 -3.86
N GLN A 155 -11.46 30.55 -2.94
CA GLN A 155 -11.35 31.87 -2.32
C GLN A 155 -10.97 32.95 -3.34
N LYS A 156 -10.11 32.64 -4.33
CA LYS A 156 -9.82 33.57 -5.44
C LYS A 156 -11.06 33.88 -6.29
N ASN A 157 -12.02 32.96 -6.37
CA ASN A 157 -13.32 33.19 -7.02
C ASN A 157 -14.36 33.75 -6.03
N GLY A 158 -13.94 34.27 -4.87
CA GLY A 158 -14.82 34.96 -3.90
C GLY A 158 -15.68 34.05 -3.03
N LEU A 159 -15.58 32.73 -3.13
CA LEU A 159 -16.39 31.83 -2.31
C LEU A 159 -15.84 31.70 -0.88
N THR A 160 -16.75 31.61 0.09
CA THR A 160 -16.39 31.32 1.48
C THR A 160 -16.22 29.81 1.66
N VAL A 161 -14.98 29.37 1.83
CA VAL A 161 -14.61 27.95 2.01
C VAL A 161 -13.55 27.77 3.09
N SER A 162 -13.57 26.62 3.74
CA SER A 162 -12.53 26.18 4.68
C SER A 162 -12.15 24.72 4.42
N ILE A 163 -11.01 24.30 5.00
CA ILE A 163 -10.62 22.89 5.04
C ILE A 163 -10.65 22.38 6.47
N ILE A 164 -11.20 21.19 6.67
CA ILE A 164 -11.33 20.55 7.98
C ILE A 164 -10.78 19.13 7.89
N HIS A 165 -10.02 18.72 8.90
CA HIS A 165 -9.57 17.33 9.02
C HIS A 165 -10.66 16.47 9.67
N GLU A 166 -10.84 15.24 9.19
CA GLU A 166 -11.85 14.29 9.66
C GLU A 166 -11.87 14.10 11.19
N SER A 167 -10.71 14.19 11.84
CA SER A 167 -10.61 14.07 13.30
C SER A 167 -11.33 15.19 14.06
N GLN A 168 -11.46 16.37 13.46
CA GLN A 168 -12.10 17.53 14.09
C GLN A 168 -13.63 17.41 14.08
N LEU A 169 -14.20 16.61 13.19
CA LEU A 169 -15.65 16.40 13.09
C LEU A 169 -16.20 15.40 14.12
N LYS A 170 -15.34 14.60 14.74
CA LYS A 170 -15.75 13.51 15.67
C LYS A 170 -15.91 13.97 17.12
N GLY A 171 -15.69 15.25 17.41
CA GLY A 171 -15.73 15.81 18.77
C GLY A 171 -17.11 16.20 19.28
N GLU A 172 -18.18 16.05 18.48
CA GLU A 172 -19.53 16.53 18.82
C GLU A 172 -20.50 15.39 19.21
N LYS A 173 -20.01 14.29 19.79
CA LYS A 173 -20.87 13.20 20.30
C LYS A 173 -20.72 12.98 21.78
#